data_AF-A0A2D9UEN8-F1
#
_entry.id   AF-A0A2D9UEN8-F1
#
_cell.length_a   1.000
_cell.length_b   1.000
_cell.length_c   1.000
_cell.angle_alpha   90.00
_cell.angle_beta   90.00
_cell.angle_gamma   90.00
#
_symmetry.space_group_name_H-M   'P 1'
#
loop_
_entity.id
_entity.type
_entity.pdbx_description
1 polymer ?
#
loop_
_entity_poly.entity_id
_entity_poly.type
_entity_poly.pdbx_seq_one_letter_code
_entity_poly.pdbx_strand_id
1 'polypeptide(L)'
;MKPMRLHDKMIKNGHLLFKYRGQFPLLLLFASIIIIYNTDCCQAPDNTKITIQILAIIIALLGLILRYFTIGTTPEGTSGRNRDEQIAKQLNTTGIYSIVRNPLYLANYIIWISIAIYSLNVILMILISLVFFIYYERIILTEEEYLLQKFKNKYIAFCQKVPVFIPYFKNYQKSQHPLSVKKILKQEYSTTISTIIVFLYIDGVIHYFCNSTIYIKPIYIQILIISLGLTVLLKIIKTYSDILEN
;
A
#
# COMPACT_ATOMS: atom_id res chain seq x y z
N MET A 1 20.39 -20.89 19.26
CA MET A 1 20.45 -19.98 18.08
C MET A 1 21.72 -19.14 18.20
N LYS A 2 22.60 -19.07 17.19
CA LYS A 2 23.82 -18.26 17.30
C LYS A 2 23.45 -16.77 17.44
N PRO A 3 24.11 -16.00 18.32
CA PRO A 3 23.87 -14.57 18.43
C PRO A 3 24.24 -13.88 17.10
N MET A 4 23.39 -12.94 16.67
CA MET A 4 23.57 -12.14 15.45
C MET A 4 23.55 -10.65 15.82
N ARG A 5 24.25 -9.81 15.05
CA ARG A 5 24.14 -8.35 15.21
C ARG A 5 22.71 -7.91 14.93
N LEU A 6 22.27 -6.82 15.57
CA LEU A 6 20.91 -6.29 15.39
C LEU A 6 20.60 -6.00 13.93
N HIS A 7 21.53 -5.37 13.20
CA HIS A 7 21.41 -5.07 11.77
C HIS A 7 21.12 -6.33 10.94
N ASP A 8 21.94 -7.38 11.11
CA ASP A 8 21.79 -8.65 10.38
C ASP A 8 20.46 -9.33 10.72
N LYS A 9 20.00 -9.21 11.98
CA LYS A 9 18.69 -9.70 12.42
C LYS A 9 17.54 -8.91 11.77
N MET A 10 17.65 -7.59 11.65
CA MET A 10 16.65 -6.74 10.99
C MET A 10 16.54 -7.08 9.50
N ILE A 11 17.66 -7.27 8.80
CA ILE A 11 17.67 -7.71 7.39
C ILE A 11 17.01 -9.08 7.24
N LYS A 12 17.36 -10.06 8.09
CA LYS A 12 16.74 -11.39 8.06
C LYS A 12 15.22 -11.31 8.27
N ASN A 13 14.77 -10.51 9.23
CA ASN A 13 13.35 -10.28 9.45
C ASN A 13 12.70 -9.58 8.25
N GLY A 14 13.35 -8.58 7.67
CA GLY A 14 12.86 -7.85 6.51
C GLY A 14 12.66 -8.75 5.29
N HIS A 15 13.52 -9.75 5.04
CA HIS A 15 13.27 -10.78 4.02
C HIS A 15 11.97 -11.55 4.25
N LEU A 16 11.71 -11.97 5.50
CA LEU A 16 10.47 -12.67 5.85
C LEU A 16 9.24 -11.76 5.65
N LEU A 17 9.32 -10.51 6.13
CA LEU A 17 8.25 -9.53 5.98
C LEU A 17 7.99 -9.22 4.50
N PHE A 18 9.03 -9.05 3.69
CA PHE A 18 8.92 -8.83 2.24
C PHE A 18 8.19 -9.98 1.54
N LYS A 19 8.53 -11.24 1.87
CA LYS A 19 7.91 -12.43 1.26
C LYS A 19 6.41 -12.52 1.54
N TYR A 20 6.00 -12.21 2.77
CA TYR A 20 4.61 -12.30 3.22
C TYR A 20 3.88 -10.95 3.26
N ARG A 21 4.36 -9.96 2.50
CA ARG A 21 3.87 -8.58 2.62
C ARG A 21 2.42 -8.35 2.24
N GLY A 22 1.84 -9.26 1.47
CA GLY A 22 0.40 -9.23 1.16
C GLY A 22 -0.48 -9.81 2.26
N GLN A 23 0.08 -10.67 3.12
CA GLN A 23 -0.67 -11.42 4.14
C GLN A 23 -0.63 -10.74 5.51
N PHE A 24 0.50 -10.10 5.86
CA PHE A 24 0.64 -9.39 7.14
C PHE A 24 -0.49 -8.39 7.44
N PRO A 25 -0.99 -7.60 6.47
CA PRO A 25 -2.07 -6.67 6.75
C PRO A 25 -3.39 -7.33 7.15
N LEU A 26 -3.60 -8.63 6.91
CA LEU A 26 -4.78 -9.35 7.39
C LEU A 26 -4.84 -9.41 8.92
N LEU A 27 -3.68 -9.44 9.60
CA LEU A 27 -3.62 -9.38 11.06
C LEU A 27 -4.17 -8.05 11.59
N LEU A 28 -3.95 -6.95 10.87
CA LEU A 28 -4.51 -5.65 11.22
C LEU A 28 -6.04 -5.62 11.07
N LEU A 29 -6.59 -6.36 10.11
CA LEU A 29 -8.05 -6.49 9.97
C LEU A 29 -8.65 -7.20 11.17
N PHE A 30 -8.10 -8.34 11.59
CA PHE A 30 -8.56 -9.02 12.81
C PHE A 30 -8.42 -8.14 14.06
N ALA A 31 -7.30 -7.44 14.21
CA ALA A 31 -7.10 -6.50 15.31
C ALA A 31 -8.12 -5.35 15.28
N SER A 32 -8.54 -4.89 14.09
CA SER A 32 -9.51 -3.80 13.96
C SER A 32 -10.87 -4.14 14.56
N ILE A 33 -11.32 -5.41 14.54
CA ILE A 33 -12.57 -5.84 15.20
C ILE A 33 -12.51 -5.54 16.69
N ILE A 34 -11.42 -5.97 17.35
CA ILE A 34 -11.22 -5.81 18.79
C ILE A 34 -11.13 -4.33 19.14
N ILE A 35 -10.41 -3.54 18.33
CA ILE A 35 -10.21 -2.11 18.60
C ILE A 35 -11.50 -1.31 18.40
N ILE A 36 -12.23 -1.58 17.32
CA ILE A 36 -13.51 -0.92 17.03
C ILE A 36 -14.56 -1.29 18.09
N TYR A 37 -14.63 -2.55 18.51
CA TYR A 37 -15.53 -2.99 19.58
C TYR A 37 -15.37 -2.19 20.88
N ASN A 38 -14.13 -1.87 21.26
CA ASN A 38 -13.82 -1.14 22.48
C ASN A 38 -13.93 0.38 22.34
N THR A 39 -14.54 0.89 21.27
CA THR A 39 -14.57 2.33 20.97
C THR A 39 -15.97 2.83 20.69
N ASP A 40 -16.28 4.00 21.25
CA ASP A 40 -17.54 4.73 21.08
C ASP A 40 -17.68 5.41 19.70
N CYS A 41 -17.27 4.74 18.61
CA CYS A 41 -17.43 5.28 17.26
C CYS A 41 -18.89 5.57 16.90
N CYS A 42 -19.83 4.93 17.60
CA CYS A 42 -21.27 5.10 17.43
C CYS A 42 -21.80 6.42 18.01
N GLN A 43 -21.07 7.10 18.90
CA GLN A 43 -21.55 8.32 19.55
C GLN A 43 -21.36 9.61 18.72
N ALA A 44 -20.53 9.58 17.67
CA ALA A 44 -20.30 10.77 16.84
C ALA A 44 -21.57 11.16 16.03
N PRO A 45 -21.84 12.46 15.80
CA PRO A 45 -22.97 12.90 14.98
C PRO A 45 -22.88 12.36 13.55
N ASP A 46 -24.01 11.97 12.96
CA ASP A 46 -24.03 11.33 11.63
C ASP A 46 -23.39 12.17 10.53
N ASN A 47 -23.65 13.48 10.51
CA ASN A 47 -23.02 14.39 9.54
C ASN A 47 -21.49 14.41 9.66
N THR A 48 -20.96 14.41 10.88
CA THR A 48 -19.51 14.39 11.14
C THR A 48 -18.91 13.05 10.72
N LYS A 49 -19.56 11.93 11.05
CA LYS A 49 -19.13 10.59 10.62
C LYS A 49 -19.03 10.50 9.10
N ILE A 50 -20.10 10.88 8.39
CA ILE A 50 -20.17 10.84 6.93
C ILE A 50 -19.07 11.72 6.32
N THR A 51 -18.86 12.93 6.85
CA THR A 51 -17.83 13.85 6.36
C THR A 51 -16.43 13.24 6.49
N ILE A 52 -16.09 12.68 7.65
CA ILE A 52 -14.78 12.05 7.87
C ILE A 52 -14.61 10.82 6.98
N GLN A 53 -15.65 10.01 6.82
CA GLN A 53 -15.61 8.83 5.96
C GLN A 53 -15.43 9.18 4.48
N ILE A 54 -16.08 10.24 3.98
CA ILE A 54 -15.86 10.76 2.62
C ILE A 54 -14.42 11.25 2.46
N LEU A 55 -13.91 12.03 3.42
CA LEU A 55 -12.53 12.51 3.41
C LEU A 55 -11.53 11.34 3.40
N ALA A 56 -11.76 10.29 4.20
CA ALA A 56 -10.96 9.09 4.20
C ALA A 56 -10.94 8.41 2.82
N ILE A 57 -12.09 8.25 2.16
CA ILE A 57 -12.16 7.69 0.81
C ILE A 57 -11.35 8.54 -0.18
N ILE A 58 -11.45 9.87 -0.11
CA ILE A 58 -10.66 10.79 -0.96
C ILE A 58 -9.16 10.59 -0.73
N ILE A 59 -8.71 10.50 0.53
CA ILE A 59 -7.31 10.24 0.88
C ILE A 59 -6.85 8.89 0.30
N ALA A 60 -7.68 7.84 0.39
CA ALA A 60 -7.39 6.53 -0.19
C ALA A 60 -7.21 6.61 -1.72
N LEU A 61 -8.08 7.36 -2.40
CA LEU A 61 -8.00 7.59 -3.85
C LEU A 61 -6.71 8.33 -4.23
N LEU A 62 -6.29 9.33 -3.46
CA LEU A 62 -5.00 10.01 -3.67
C LEU A 62 -3.82 9.03 -3.50
N GLY A 63 -3.89 8.13 -2.52
CA GLY A 63 -2.91 7.05 -2.35
C GLY A 63 -2.87 6.09 -3.55
N LEU A 64 -4.03 5.68 -4.07
CA LEU A 64 -4.13 4.85 -5.27
C LEU A 64 -3.58 5.56 -6.51
N ILE A 65 -3.92 6.84 -6.72
CA ILE A 65 -3.39 7.66 -7.82
C ILE A 65 -1.87 7.74 -7.73
N LEU A 66 -1.32 7.95 -6.54
CA LEU A 66 0.13 7.96 -6.32
C LEU A 66 0.76 6.61 -6.70
N ARG A 67 0.14 5.48 -6.32
CA ARG A 67 0.58 4.14 -6.75
C ARG A 67 0.54 3.98 -8.28
N TYR A 68 -0.57 4.36 -8.90
CA TYR A 68 -0.74 4.24 -10.35
C TYR A 68 0.29 5.08 -11.09
N PHE A 69 0.51 6.32 -10.68
CA PHE A 69 1.51 7.19 -11.28
C PHE A 69 2.93 6.62 -11.08
N THR A 70 3.24 6.08 -9.89
CA THR A 70 4.53 5.42 -9.61
C THR A 70 4.77 4.22 -10.53
N ILE A 71 3.80 3.30 -10.61
CA ILE A 71 3.94 2.09 -11.42
C ILE A 71 3.96 2.42 -12.91
N GLY A 72 3.09 3.31 -13.36
CA GLY A 72 2.97 3.68 -14.77
C GLY A 72 4.18 4.42 -15.31
N THR A 73 4.97 5.10 -14.47
CA THR A 73 6.16 5.87 -14.89
C THR A 73 7.49 5.20 -14.57
N THR A 74 7.48 3.97 -14.07
CA THR A 74 8.72 3.21 -13.83
C THR A 74 9.10 2.35 -15.03
N PRO A 75 10.40 2.07 -15.22
CA PRO A 75 10.87 1.08 -16.18
C PRO A 75 10.39 -0.33 -15.84
N GLU A 76 10.48 -1.24 -16.80
CA GLU A 76 10.16 -2.65 -16.57
C GLU A 76 11.18 -3.32 -15.63
N GLY A 77 10.69 -4.27 -14.83
CA GLY A 77 11.56 -5.07 -13.96
C GLY A 77 12.16 -4.33 -12.74
N THR A 78 11.57 -3.23 -12.28
CA THR A 78 12.06 -2.45 -11.12
C THR A 78 11.02 -2.21 -10.01
N SER A 79 9.77 -2.63 -10.22
CA SER A 79 8.66 -2.48 -9.26
C SER A 79 7.71 -3.69 -9.31
N GLY A 80 8.27 -4.89 -9.53
CA GLY A 80 7.50 -6.12 -9.67
C GLY A 80 6.86 -6.60 -8.36
N ARG A 81 5.96 -7.58 -8.47
CA ARG A 81 5.31 -8.25 -7.33
C ARG A 81 6.02 -9.51 -6.83
N ASN A 82 7.33 -9.62 -7.06
CA ASN A 82 8.13 -10.77 -6.66
C ASN A 82 8.13 -10.92 -5.13
N ARG A 83 8.00 -12.17 -4.66
CA ARG A 83 7.93 -12.50 -3.23
C ARG A 83 9.19 -13.18 -2.72
N ASP A 84 9.78 -14.06 -3.52
CA ASP A 84 10.90 -14.89 -3.08
C ASP A 84 12.27 -14.19 -3.21
N GLU A 85 12.38 -13.22 -4.13
CA GLU A 85 13.61 -12.46 -4.34
C GLU A 85 13.36 -10.99 -4.68
N GLN A 86 14.35 -10.15 -4.37
CA GLN A 86 14.40 -8.77 -4.83
C GLN A 86 14.87 -8.73 -6.30
N ILE A 87 14.13 -8.01 -7.14
CA ILE A 87 14.46 -7.82 -8.55
C ILE A 87 14.43 -6.33 -8.88
N ALA A 88 15.57 -5.80 -9.31
CA ALA A 88 15.68 -4.46 -9.87
C ALA A 88 16.60 -4.45 -11.10
N LYS A 89 16.05 -4.43 -12.32
CA LYS A 89 16.85 -4.39 -13.57
C LYS A 89 17.67 -3.10 -13.68
N GLN A 90 17.13 -1.99 -13.17
CA GLN A 90 17.81 -0.70 -13.08
C GLN A 90 17.41 0.05 -11.80
N LEU A 91 18.18 1.07 -11.46
CA LEU A 91 17.88 1.95 -10.34
C LEU A 91 16.94 3.07 -10.79
N ASN A 92 15.79 3.19 -10.13
CA ASN A 92 14.82 4.25 -10.41
C ASN A 92 15.22 5.53 -9.65
N THR A 93 15.56 6.59 -10.37
CA THR A 93 16.02 7.86 -9.77
C THR A 93 15.27 9.10 -10.26
N THR A 94 14.34 8.95 -11.20
CA THR A 94 13.54 10.05 -11.79
C THR A 94 12.05 9.87 -11.48
N GLY A 95 11.23 10.86 -11.82
CA GLY A 95 9.81 10.88 -11.46
C GLY A 95 9.64 10.93 -9.95
N ILE A 96 8.68 10.17 -9.40
CA ILE A 96 8.41 10.20 -7.95
C ILE A 96 9.61 9.67 -7.14
N TYR A 97 10.41 8.77 -7.70
CA TYR A 97 11.62 8.27 -7.04
C TYR A 97 12.70 9.34 -6.83
N SER A 98 12.60 10.50 -7.49
CA SER A 98 13.48 11.64 -7.20
C SER A 98 13.05 12.42 -5.94
N ILE A 99 11.80 12.30 -5.52
CA ILE A 99 11.20 13.02 -4.40
C ILE A 99 11.30 12.20 -3.10
N VAL A 100 11.11 10.87 -3.19
CA VAL A 100 11.15 9.92 -2.06
C VAL A 100 11.65 8.57 -2.56
N ARG A 101 12.45 7.85 -1.76
CA ARG A 101 13.06 6.58 -2.20
C ARG A 101 12.06 5.45 -2.39
N ASN A 102 10.99 5.43 -1.58
CA ASN A 102 10.00 4.35 -1.53
C ASN A 102 8.56 4.83 -1.80
N PRO A 103 8.26 5.39 -2.98
CA PRO A 103 6.97 6.01 -3.27
C PRO A 103 5.78 5.04 -3.20
N LEU A 104 5.98 3.75 -3.53
CA LEU A 104 4.93 2.72 -3.38
C LEU A 104 4.57 2.46 -1.92
N TYR A 105 5.55 2.57 -1.00
CA TYR A 105 5.29 2.40 0.43
C TYR A 105 4.63 3.64 1.00
N LEU A 106 5.06 4.83 0.62
CA LEU A 106 4.34 6.06 0.96
C LEU A 106 2.87 5.99 0.51
N ALA A 107 2.62 5.54 -0.71
CA ALA A 107 1.27 5.40 -1.23
C ALA A 107 0.46 4.34 -0.47
N ASN A 108 1.09 3.22 -0.08
CA ASN A 108 0.48 2.24 0.82
C ASN A 108 0.14 2.85 2.19
N TYR A 109 1.01 3.69 2.75
CA TYR A 109 0.75 4.35 4.02
C TYR A 109 -0.50 5.23 3.93
N ILE A 110 -0.60 6.04 2.87
CA ILE A 110 -1.76 6.90 2.62
C ILE A 110 -3.07 6.08 2.55
N ILE A 111 -3.04 4.92 1.89
CA ILE A 111 -4.19 4.02 1.83
C ILE A 111 -4.50 3.44 3.23
N TRP A 112 -3.51 2.91 3.96
CA TRP A 112 -3.75 2.29 5.26
C TRP A 112 -4.20 3.28 6.34
N ILE A 113 -3.62 4.48 6.37
CA ILE A 113 -4.05 5.51 7.32
C ILE A 113 -5.46 6.00 6.99
N SER A 114 -5.84 6.05 5.71
CA SER A 114 -7.22 6.41 5.32
C SER A 114 -8.26 5.40 5.82
N ILE A 115 -7.94 4.10 5.79
CA ILE A 115 -8.79 3.04 6.36
C ILE A 115 -8.93 3.23 7.87
N ALA A 116 -7.84 3.61 8.55
CA ALA A 116 -7.87 3.92 9.97
C ALA A 116 -8.73 5.16 10.28
N ILE A 117 -8.61 6.23 9.49
CA ILE A 117 -9.43 7.44 9.62
C ILE A 117 -10.91 7.11 9.40
N TYR A 118 -11.22 6.26 8.41
CA TYR A 118 -12.58 5.81 8.12
C TYR A 118 -13.25 5.11 9.30
N SER A 119 -12.45 4.42 10.13
CA SER A 119 -12.94 3.78 11.36
C SER A 119 -13.33 4.75 12.49
N LEU A 120 -13.05 6.05 12.32
CA LEU A 120 -13.27 7.09 13.32
C LEU A 120 -12.51 6.83 14.65
N ASN A 121 -11.45 6.02 14.58
CA ASN A 121 -10.75 5.51 15.76
C ASN A 121 -9.29 5.96 15.77
N VAL A 122 -8.96 6.88 16.68
CA VAL A 122 -7.61 7.43 16.83
C VAL A 122 -6.61 6.37 17.28
N ILE A 123 -7.02 5.40 18.11
CA ILE A 123 -6.14 4.31 18.55
C ILE A 123 -5.77 3.44 17.35
N LEU A 124 -6.75 3.11 16.49
CA LEU A 124 -6.47 2.35 15.27
C LEU A 124 -5.53 3.11 14.33
N MET A 125 -5.70 4.44 14.21
CA MET A 125 -4.78 5.29 13.44
C MET A 125 -3.34 5.23 13.97
N ILE A 126 -3.14 5.42 15.27
CA ILE A 126 -1.81 5.36 15.90
C ILE A 126 -1.20 3.97 15.73
N LEU A 127 -1.97 2.91 15.98
CA LEU A 127 -1.49 1.54 15.86
C LEU A 127 -1.08 1.21 14.42
N ILE A 128 -1.92 1.54 13.43
CA ILE A 128 -1.60 1.32 12.03
C ILE A 128 -0.33 2.08 11.65
N SER A 129 -0.17 3.34 12.08
CA SER A 129 1.05 4.11 11.81
C SER A 129 2.29 3.47 12.43
N LEU A 130 2.25 3.10 13.72
CA LEU A 130 3.40 2.48 14.39
C LEU A 130 3.78 1.15 13.75
N VAL A 131 2.80 0.27 13.51
CA VAL A 131 3.02 -1.02 12.86
C VAL A 131 3.58 -0.79 11.46
N PHE A 132 3.04 0.15 10.69
CA PHE A 132 3.50 0.47 9.34
C PHE A 132 4.98 0.86 9.34
N PHE A 133 5.41 1.80 10.20
CA PHE A 133 6.79 2.25 10.22
C PHE A 133 7.76 1.14 10.61
N ILE A 134 7.48 0.39 11.68
CA ILE A 134 8.33 -0.74 12.12
C ILE A 134 8.40 -1.82 11.04
N TYR A 135 7.27 -2.09 10.39
CA TYR A 135 7.14 -3.12 9.37
C TYR A 135 7.90 -2.75 8.08
N TYR A 136 7.65 -1.55 7.53
CA TYR A 136 8.28 -1.12 6.29
C TYR A 136 9.73 -0.70 6.48
N GLU A 137 10.15 -0.21 7.65
CA GLU A 137 11.58 0.04 7.93
C GLU A 137 12.42 -1.22 7.68
N ARG A 138 11.98 -2.36 8.20
CA ARG A 138 12.69 -3.64 8.02
C ARG A 138 12.72 -4.09 6.57
N ILE A 139 11.61 -3.94 5.85
CA ILE A 139 11.55 -4.27 4.42
C ILE A 139 12.47 -3.36 3.61
N ILE A 140 12.39 -2.05 3.86
CA ILE A 140 13.23 -1.04 3.21
C ILE A 140 14.69 -1.38 3.47
N LEU A 141 15.11 -1.64 4.71
CA LEU A 141 16.49 -1.99 5.02
C LEU A 141 17.00 -3.18 4.18
N THR A 142 16.20 -4.24 4.08
CA THR A 142 16.55 -5.39 3.24
C THR A 142 16.64 -5.03 1.75
N GLU A 143 15.74 -4.20 1.24
CA GLU A 143 15.79 -3.74 -0.15
C GLU A 143 16.97 -2.79 -0.41
N GLU A 144 17.28 -1.88 0.51
CA GLU A 144 18.42 -0.97 0.43
C GLU A 144 19.74 -1.77 0.41
N GLU A 145 19.86 -2.83 1.22
CA GLU A 145 21.02 -3.72 1.20
C GLU A 145 21.18 -4.42 -0.16
N TYR A 146 20.09 -4.95 -0.73
CA TYR A 146 20.11 -5.54 -2.07
C TYR A 146 20.52 -4.51 -3.14
N LEU A 147 19.96 -3.29 -3.09
CA LEU A 147 20.27 -2.23 -4.04
C LEU A 147 21.71 -1.73 -3.89
N LEU A 148 22.22 -1.66 -2.66
CA LEU A 148 23.59 -1.28 -2.36
C LEU A 148 24.58 -2.31 -2.94
N GLN A 149 24.34 -3.60 -2.72
CA GLN A 149 25.18 -4.66 -3.28
C GLN A 149 25.19 -4.64 -4.82
N LYS A 150 24.02 -4.38 -5.44
CA LYS A 150 23.86 -4.40 -6.89
C LYS A 150 24.39 -3.16 -7.59
N PHE A 151 24.09 -1.97 -7.08
CA PHE A 151 24.37 -0.69 -7.76
C PHE A 151 25.50 0.12 -7.11
N LYS A 152 26.01 -0.31 -5.95
CA LYS A 152 27.19 0.24 -5.26
C LYS A 152 27.12 1.77 -5.13
N ASN A 153 28.16 2.47 -5.59
CA ASN A 153 28.29 3.92 -5.48
C ASN A 153 27.12 4.70 -6.11
N LYS A 154 26.46 4.17 -7.15
CA LYS A 154 25.29 4.82 -7.75
C LYS A 154 24.13 4.91 -6.76
N TYR A 155 23.92 3.86 -5.97
CA TYR A 155 22.89 3.84 -4.94
C TYR A 155 23.24 4.75 -3.76
N ILE A 156 24.50 4.74 -3.32
CA ILE A 156 24.98 5.65 -2.26
C ILE A 156 24.73 7.12 -2.65
N ALA A 157 25.10 7.51 -3.88
CA ALA A 157 24.89 8.87 -4.38
C ALA A 157 23.40 9.24 -4.49
N PHE A 158 22.52 8.27 -4.77
CA PHE A 158 21.08 8.45 -4.76
C PHE A 158 20.54 8.68 -3.34
N CYS A 159 20.98 7.87 -2.37
CA CYS A 159 20.57 7.97 -0.97
C CYS A 159 20.98 9.28 -0.30
N GLN A 160 22.07 9.90 -0.72
CA GLN A 160 22.51 11.23 -0.24
C GLN A 160 21.58 12.36 -0.67
N LYS A 161 20.81 12.18 -1.75
CA LYS A 161 19.96 13.22 -2.33
C LYS A 161 18.50 13.04 -1.94
N VAL A 162 18.02 11.80 -1.87
CA VAL A 162 16.59 11.50 -1.77
C VAL A 162 16.23 10.91 -0.39
N PRO A 163 15.25 11.48 0.33
CA PRO A 163 14.82 11.00 1.64
C PRO A 163 14.05 9.67 1.56
N VAL A 164 14.06 8.90 2.67
CA VAL A 164 13.39 7.58 2.74
C VAL A 164 11.87 7.70 2.77
N PHE A 165 11.33 8.53 3.67
CA PHE A 165 9.91 8.53 4.04
C PHE A 165 9.18 9.83 3.67
N ILE A 166 9.76 10.98 4.00
CA ILE A 166 9.11 12.29 3.81
C ILE A 166 9.47 12.84 2.43
N PRO A 167 8.50 13.03 1.52
CA PRO A 167 8.73 13.61 0.20
C PRO A 167 9.43 14.96 0.24
N TYR A 168 10.46 15.13 -0.58
CA TYR A 168 11.10 16.43 -0.78
C TYR A 168 10.90 16.91 -2.23
N PHE A 169 9.78 17.62 -2.45
CA PHE A 169 9.29 17.98 -3.80
C PHE A 169 10.27 18.82 -4.63
N LYS A 170 11.18 19.56 -3.98
CA LYS A 170 12.23 20.35 -4.66
C LYS A 170 13.20 19.48 -5.47
N ASN A 171 13.33 18.19 -5.15
CA ASN A 171 14.18 17.27 -5.90
C ASN A 171 13.52 16.71 -7.16
N TYR A 172 12.29 17.12 -7.49
CA TYR A 172 11.58 16.51 -8.61
C TYR A 172 12.37 16.61 -9.92
N GLN A 173 12.64 15.44 -10.50
CA GLN A 173 13.22 15.27 -11.82
C GLN A 173 12.20 14.59 -12.72
N LYS A 174 11.97 15.14 -13.91
CA LYS A 174 11.00 14.59 -14.87
C LYS A 174 11.30 13.12 -15.17
N SER A 175 10.26 12.29 -15.16
CA SER A 175 10.37 10.87 -15.51
C SER A 175 10.91 10.70 -16.94
N GLN A 176 11.82 9.75 -17.13
CA GLN A 176 12.30 9.33 -18.45
C GLN A 176 11.30 8.41 -19.17
N HIS A 177 10.34 7.83 -18.44
CA HIS A 177 9.34 6.92 -18.98
C HIS A 177 7.96 7.60 -18.99
N PRO A 178 7.24 7.55 -20.13
CA PRO A 178 5.86 8.03 -20.20
C PRO A 178 4.94 7.13 -19.36
N LEU A 179 3.78 7.67 -19.01
CA LEU A 179 2.78 6.94 -18.23
C LEU A 179 2.22 5.75 -19.03
N SER A 180 2.47 4.52 -18.59
CA SER A 180 1.90 3.30 -19.17
C SER A 180 0.65 2.85 -18.43
N VAL A 181 -0.52 3.09 -19.03
CA VAL A 181 -1.82 2.61 -18.51
C VAL A 181 -1.88 1.09 -18.50
N LYS A 182 -1.31 0.42 -19.51
CA LYS A 182 -1.22 -1.05 -19.57
C LYS A 182 -0.52 -1.62 -18.34
N LYS A 183 0.62 -1.03 -17.95
CA LYS A 183 1.37 -1.44 -16.76
C LYS A 183 0.57 -1.24 -15.48
N ILE A 184 -0.15 -0.13 -15.36
CA ILE A 184 -1.05 0.14 -14.23
C ILE A 184 -2.14 -0.93 -14.15
N LEU A 185 -2.84 -1.22 -15.25
CA LEU A 185 -3.90 -2.23 -15.26
C LEU A 185 -3.37 -3.63 -14.94
N LYS A 186 -2.20 -4.01 -15.48
CA LYS A 186 -1.54 -5.31 -15.23
C LYS A 186 -1.07 -5.48 -13.78
N GLN A 187 -0.71 -4.38 -13.12
CA GLN A 187 -0.07 -4.40 -11.82
C GLN A 187 -0.86 -3.75 -10.70
N GLU A 188 -1.97 -3.06 -10.87
CA GLU A 188 -2.58 -2.34 -9.73
C GLU A 188 -4.00 -2.79 -9.41
N TYR A 189 -4.64 -3.55 -10.29
CA TYR A 189 -5.98 -4.09 -10.08
C TYR A 189 -6.14 -4.73 -8.69
N SER A 190 -5.24 -5.65 -8.31
CA SER A 190 -5.35 -6.37 -7.03
C SER A 190 -5.28 -5.44 -5.82
N THR A 191 -4.49 -4.36 -5.89
CA THR A 191 -4.41 -3.39 -4.81
C THR A 191 -5.68 -2.57 -4.73
N THR A 192 -6.22 -2.10 -5.86
CA THR A 192 -7.51 -1.39 -5.92
C THR A 192 -8.64 -2.19 -5.28
N ILE A 193 -8.78 -3.46 -5.67
CA ILE A 193 -9.82 -4.36 -5.15
C ILE A 193 -9.63 -4.61 -3.66
N SER A 194 -8.39 -4.85 -3.22
CA SER A 194 -8.10 -5.07 -1.80
C SER A 194 -8.48 -3.84 -0.98
N THR A 195 -8.19 -2.64 -1.47
CA THR A 195 -8.61 -1.39 -0.80
C THR A 195 -10.13 -1.32 -0.67
N ILE A 196 -10.88 -1.56 -1.74
CA ILE A 196 -12.35 -1.56 -1.71
C ILE A 196 -12.88 -2.57 -0.70
N ILE A 197 -12.39 -3.81 -0.74
CA ILE A 197 -12.80 -4.87 0.19
C ILE A 197 -12.54 -4.47 1.64
N VAL A 198 -11.39 -3.87 1.94
CA VAL A 198 -11.04 -3.45 3.30
C VAL A 198 -11.94 -2.30 3.77
N PHE A 199 -12.29 -1.33 2.92
CA PHE A 199 -13.25 -0.28 3.28
C PHE A 199 -14.64 -0.87 3.59
N LEU A 200 -15.14 -1.76 2.73
CA LEU A 200 -16.43 -2.44 2.96
C LEU A 200 -16.41 -3.29 4.23
N TYR A 201 -15.28 -3.94 4.51
CA TYR A 201 -15.06 -4.69 5.73
C TYR A 201 -15.13 -3.79 6.97
N ILE A 202 -14.38 -2.69 7.00
CA ILE A 202 -14.39 -1.76 8.14
C ILE A 202 -15.77 -1.13 8.32
N ASP A 203 -16.44 -0.72 7.25
CA ASP A 203 -17.82 -0.21 7.34
C ASP A 203 -18.78 -1.25 7.93
N GLY A 204 -18.71 -2.50 7.46
CA GLY A 204 -19.52 -3.60 7.98
C GLY A 204 -19.27 -3.86 9.47
N VAL A 205 -18.01 -3.80 9.91
CA VAL A 205 -17.63 -3.94 11.32
C VAL A 205 -18.22 -2.82 12.17
N ILE A 206 -18.10 -1.56 11.72
CA ILE A 206 -18.69 -0.40 12.43
C ILE A 206 -20.21 -0.53 12.50
N HIS A 207 -20.86 -0.85 11.38
CA HIS A 207 -22.31 -1.00 11.32
C HIS A 207 -22.80 -2.09 12.26
N TYR A 208 -22.12 -3.24 12.27
CA TYR A 208 -22.47 -4.35 13.16
C TYR A 208 -22.41 -3.92 14.63
N PHE A 209 -21.34 -3.25 15.06
CA PHE A 209 -21.21 -2.83 16.45
C PHE A 209 -22.15 -1.69 16.84
N CYS A 210 -22.53 -0.79 15.93
CA CYS A 210 -23.48 0.27 16.23
C CYS A 210 -24.95 -0.19 16.22
N ASN A 211 -25.32 -1.10 15.33
CA ASN A 211 -26.72 -1.48 15.12
C ASN A 211 -27.06 -2.90 15.60
N SER A 212 -26.08 -3.65 16.12
CA SER A 212 -26.21 -5.07 16.52
C SER A 212 -26.81 -5.99 15.43
N THR A 213 -26.75 -5.55 14.17
CA THR A 213 -27.33 -6.25 13.03
C THR A 213 -26.33 -6.34 11.90
N ILE A 214 -26.27 -7.52 11.28
CA ILE A 214 -25.51 -7.73 10.05
C ILE A 214 -26.43 -7.30 8.90
N TYR A 215 -26.31 -6.04 8.49
CA TYR A 215 -27.00 -5.53 7.30
C TYR A 215 -25.98 -5.20 6.22
N ILE A 216 -25.97 -6.02 5.17
CA ILE A 216 -25.14 -5.76 3.99
C ILE A 216 -25.96 -4.90 3.05
N LYS A 217 -25.58 -3.62 2.90
CA LYS A 217 -26.25 -2.72 1.97
C LYS A 217 -26.18 -3.30 0.54
N PRO A 218 -27.26 -3.30 -0.26
CA PRO A 218 -27.24 -3.82 -1.63
C PRO A 218 -26.15 -3.20 -2.51
N ILE A 219 -25.83 -1.93 -2.29
CA ILE A 219 -24.74 -1.22 -2.98
C ILE A 219 -23.36 -1.87 -2.74
N TYR A 220 -23.11 -2.48 -1.57
CA TYR A 220 -21.85 -3.17 -1.28
C TYR A 220 -21.72 -4.43 -2.13
N ILE A 221 -22.81 -5.15 -2.31
CA ILE A 221 -22.86 -6.35 -3.17
C ILE A 221 -22.59 -5.94 -4.62
N GLN A 222 -23.20 -4.86 -5.10
CA GLN A 222 -22.96 -4.33 -6.45
C GLN A 222 -21.49 -3.93 -6.65
N ILE A 223 -20.90 -3.18 -5.71
CA ILE A 223 -19.49 -2.78 -5.75
C ILE A 223 -18.57 -4.01 -5.79
N LEU A 224 -18.86 -5.03 -4.97
CA LEU A 224 -18.08 -6.27 -4.94
C LEU A 224 -18.19 -7.05 -6.25
N ILE A 225 -19.40 -7.19 -6.81
CA ILE A 225 -19.61 -7.87 -8.10
C ILE A 225 -18.86 -7.15 -9.22
N ILE A 226 -18.97 -5.83 -9.32
CA ILE A 226 -18.28 -5.03 -10.33
C ILE A 226 -16.75 -5.17 -10.16
N SER A 227 -16.26 -5.04 -8.92
CA SER A 227 -14.82 -5.16 -8.63
C SER A 227 -14.29 -6.54 -8.97
N LEU A 228 -15.02 -7.60 -8.61
CA LEU A 228 -14.67 -8.99 -8.91
C LEU A 228 -14.70 -9.25 -10.42
N GLY A 229 -15.73 -8.79 -11.13
CA GLY A 229 -15.83 -8.88 -12.58
C GLY A 229 -14.64 -8.24 -13.28
N LEU A 230 -14.28 -7.01 -12.87
CA LEU A 230 -13.09 -6.31 -13.38
C LEU A 230 -11.79 -7.06 -13.05
N THR A 231 -11.70 -7.66 -11.86
CA THR A 231 -10.55 -8.50 -11.46
C THR A 231 -10.36 -9.67 -12.39
N VAL A 232 -11.44 -10.42 -12.63
CA VAL A 232 -11.45 -11.62 -13.44
C VAL A 232 -11.13 -11.25 -14.88
N LEU A 233 -11.74 -10.19 -15.40
CA LEU A 233 -11.44 -9.66 -16.73
C LEU A 233 -9.95 -9.33 -16.88
N LEU A 234 -9.38 -8.52 -15.97
CA LEU A 234 -7.97 -8.14 -16.05
C LEU A 234 -7.03 -9.33 -15.86
N LYS A 235 -7.42 -10.32 -15.05
CA LYS A 235 -6.67 -11.56 -14.89
C LYS A 235 -6.71 -12.41 -16.16
N ILE A 236 -7.86 -12.53 -16.82
CA ILE A 236 -8.02 -13.24 -18.10
C ILE A 236 -7.17 -12.54 -19.17
N ILE A 237 -7.31 -11.22 -19.32
CA ILE A 237 -6.52 -10.44 -20.29
C ILE A 237 -5.02 -10.65 -20.03
N LYS A 238 -4.58 -10.60 -18.77
CA LYS A 238 -3.18 -10.83 -18.40
C LYS A 238 -2.69 -12.25 -18.67
N THR A 239 -3.56 -13.26 -18.59
CA THR A 239 -3.18 -14.67 -18.74
C THR A 239 -3.27 -15.16 -20.19
N TYR A 240 -4.20 -14.62 -20.98
CA TYR A 240 -4.56 -15.16 -22.29
C TYR A 240 -4.41 -14.15 -23.44
N SER A 241 -3.85 -12.95 -23.21
CA SER A 241 -3.64 -11.97 -24.27
C SER A 241 -2.39 -11.11 -24.05
N ASP A 242 -1.84 -10.64 -25.16
CA ASP A 242 -0.68 -9.74 -25.16
C ASP A 242 -1.10 -8.25 -25.04
N ILE A 243 -2.40 -7.98 -24.85
CA ILE A 243 -2.98 -6.62 -24.82
C ILE A 243 -2.32 -5.75 -23.74
N LEU A 244 -1.95 -6.36 -22.61
CA LEU A 244 -1.28 -5.70 -21.49
C LEU A 244 0.25 -5.84 -21.52
N GLU A 245 0.80 -6.41 -22.57
CA GLU A 245 2.23 -6.41 -22.84
C GLU A 245 2.60 -5.11 -23.58
N ASN A 246 3.81 -4.62 -23.29
CA ASN A 246 4.34 -3.40 -23.89
C ASN A 246 5.02 -3.76 -25.20
#